data_AF-A0A0F9JD25-F1
#
_entry.id   AF-A0A0F9JD25-F1
#
_cell.length_a   1.000
_cell.length_b   1.000
_cell.length_c   1.000
_cell.angle_alpha   90.00
_cell.angle_beta   90.00
_cell.angle_gamma   90.00
#
_symmetry.space_group_name_H-M   'P 1'
#
loop_
_entity.id
_entity.type
_entity.pdbx_description
1 polymer ?
#
loop_
_entity_poly.entity_id
_entity_poly.type
_entity_poly.pdbx_seq_one_letter_code
_entity_poly.pdbx_strand_id
1 'polypeptide(L)'
;LGLCNSPGLAKEIENVVKKEFLKKKVFRILGIRLNGCPNSCAQHPIGKLSFHGMVRRVDNRPVAFYKFLLGGRKEAELTRLAEEIGIVPAKNVPHFLRDFIERVDERIGESEDIYDFLRVSAKRIAQQVLEHYSYVPPYLEKRDFYIDWGKTEEFSLAGLGPGECGAGVLDLIEADLSEAKLALERAEKEFFSLPDIKKTLFFSARALLAVKGKDPKNEREAFSDFKEKFIKEGIASPAYANIQEVFKSMDEKTSPGQRRDEFSYASKFLKHINELYKSMDSTFNFPKKEKSSERDEIPRKILDLKGTPCPINYVKVKLVLEKLNQGDTLEVLLDEGEPMDNVPQSLENDGHQVLKIEKQDGFYRVVVKKR
;
A
#
# COMPACT_ATOMS: atom_id res chain seq x y z
N LEU A 1 19.63 6.04 -4.58
CA LEU A 1 18.56 5.19 -4.02
C LEU A 1 17.33 6.03 -3.75
N GLY A 2 16.16 5.50 -4.07
CA GLY A 2 14.87 6.17 -3.90
C GLY A 2 13.94 5.83 -5.06
N LEU A 3 12.63 5.82 -4.78
CA LEU A 3 11.58 5.57 -5.75
C LEU A 3 11.64 6.59 -6.91
N CYS A 4 11.70 7.88 -6.59
CA CYS A 4 11.94 8.97 -7.52
C CYS A 4 13.34 9.58 -7.32
N ASN A 5 13.90 10.18 -8.37
CA ASN A 5 15.21 10.80 -8.37
C ASN A 5 15.16 12.23 -7.79
N SER A 6 15.00 12.32 -6.46
CA SER A 6 14.97 13.61 -5.76
C SER A 6 16.18 14.52 -6.01
N PRO A 7 17.44 14.03 -6.16
CA PRO A 7 18.55 14.90 -6.54
C PRO A 7 18.36 15.57 -7.90
N GLY A 8 17.80 14.84 -8.88
CA GLY A 8 17.50 15.39 -10.20
C GLY A 8 16.46 16.50 -10.12
N LEU A 9 15.35 16.25 -9.41
CA LEU A 9 14.31 17.25 -9.21
C LEU A 9 14.80 18.45 -8.37
N ALA A 10 15.65 18.23 -7.36
CA ALA A 10 16.22 19.29 -6.54
C ALA A 10 16.96 20.34 -7.40
N LYS A 11 17.73 19.87 -8.40
CA LYS A 11 18.45 20.76 -9.33
C LYS A 11 17.51 21.65 -10.12
N GLU A 12 16.39 21.12 -10.58
CA GLU A 12 15.40 21.91 -11.33
C GLU A 12 14.65 22.90 -10.43
N ILE A 13 14.31 22.51 -9.20
CA ILE A 13 13.76 23.42 -8.20
C ILE A 13 14.75 24.55 -7.89
N GLU A 14 16.03 24.23 -7.71
CA GLU A 14 17.08 25.21 -7.45
C GLU A 14 17.22 26.23 -8.59
N ASN A 15 17.12 25.78 -9.85
CA ASN A 15 17.15 26.66 -11.02
C ASN A 15 15.99 27.68 -11.00
N VAL A 16 14.77 27.22 -10.70
CA VAL A 16 13.58 28.09 -10.55
C VAL A 16 13.79 29.12 -9.43
N VAL A 17 14.23 28.65 -8.25
CA VAL A 17 14.43 29.51 -7.08
C VAL A 17 15.51 30.57 -7.33
N LYS A 18 16.65 30.18 -7.93
CA LYS A 18 17.75 31.09 -8.26
C LYS A 18 17.33 32.19 -9.23
N LYS A 19 16.50 31.84 -10.22
CA LYS A 19 16.09 32.76 -11.27
C LYS A 19 15.04 33.77 -10.79
N GLU A 20 14.09 33.35 -9.97
CA GLU A 20 12.86 34.12 -9.75
C GLU A 20 12.62 34.53 -8.28
N PHE A 21 13.19 33.80 -7.30
CA PHE A 21 12.75 33.92 -5.90
C PHE A 21 13.81 34.34 -4.87
N LEU A 22 15.10 34.45 -5.23
CA LEU A 22 16.18 34.79 -4.26
C LEU A 22 15.95 36.11 -3.49
N LYS A 23 15.28 37.07 -4.11
CA LYS A 23 15.01 38.40 -3.52
C LYS A 23 13.63 38.51 -2.87
N LYS A 24 12.82 37.45 -2.93
CA LYS A 24 11.42 37.43 -2.49
C LYS A 24 11.35 37.09 -0.99
N LYS A 25 10.30 37.52 -0.30
CA LYS A 25 10.15 37.33 1.16
C LYS A 25 10.04 35.86 1.49
N VAL A 26 9.30 35.12 0.66
CA VAL A 26 9.06 33.68 0.78
C VAL A 26 10.34 32.85 0.90
N PHE A 27 11.43 33.24 0.21
CA PHE A 27 12.69 32.51 0.22
C PHE A 27 13.36 32.47 1.60
N ARG A 28 13.15 33.51 2.42
CA ARG A 28 13.69 33.57 3.78
C ARG A 28 12.83 32.82 4.81
N ILE A 29 11.57 32.53 4.47
CA ILE A 29 10.56 32.06 5.41
C ILE A 29 10.27 30.57 5.22
N LEU A 30 10.22 30.11 3.97
CA LEU A 30 9.89 28.73 3.62
C LEU A 30 11.15 27.92 3.32
N GLY A 31 11.26 26.77 3.97
CA GLY A 31 12.22 25.73 3.62
C GLY A 31 11.53 24.61 2.85
N ILE A 32 12.17 24.13 1.79
CA ILE A 32 11.68 23.01 0.97
C ILE A 32 12.40 21.74 1.41
N ARG A 33 11.63 20.72 1.79
CA ARG A 33 12.17 19.37 2.06
C ARG A 33 11.77 18.42 0.94
N LEU A 34 12.73 17.70 0.37
CA LEU A 34 12.48 16.83 -0.77
C LEU A 34 13.00 15.41 -0.49
N ASN A 35 12.15 14.41 -0.70
CA ASN A 35 12.51 13.00 -0.59
C ASN A 35 12.15 12.26 -1.88
N GLY A 36 12.97 11.30 -2.30
CA GLY A 36 12.63 10.42 -3.42
C GLY A 36 11.59 9.35 -3.06
N CYS A 37 11.29 9.14 -1.77
CA CYS A 37 10.43 8.06 -1.28
C CYS A 37 9.79 8.46 0.07
N PRO A 38 8.81 7.71 0.60
CA PRO A 38 8.15 8.04 1.86
C PRO A 38 8.98 7.78 3.13
N ASN A 39 10.19 7.20 3.03
CA ASN A 39 11.06 6.87 4.17
C ASN A 39 11.62 8.10 4.93
N SER A 40 11.18 9.32 4.59
CA SER A 40 11.37 10.52 5.42
C SER A 40 12.82 10.87 5.77
N CYS A 41 13.81 10.46 4.97
CA CYS A 41 15.24 10.72 5.22
C CYS A 41 15.56 12.23 5.35
N ALA A 42 14.88 13.09 4.58
CA ALA A 42 14.96 14.55 4.68
C ALA A 42 13.90 15.17 5.60
N GLN A 43 13.21 14.34 6.41
CA GLN A 43 12.18 14.69 7.39
C GLN A 43 11.03 15.55 6.79
N HIS A 44 10.51 15.16 5.62
CA HIS A 44 9.37 15.85 5.00
C HIS A 44 8.13 15.99 5.91
N PRO A 45 7.81 15.06 6.85
CA PRO A 45 6.61 15.20 7.67
C PRO A 45 6.63 16.42 8.60
N ILE A 46 7.80 17.03 8.85
CA ILE A 46 7.93 18.21 9.73
C ILE A 46 8.34 19.48 8.96
N GLY A 47 8.32 19.44 7.63
CA GLY A 47 8.63 20.61 6.80
C GLY A 47 7.42 21.54 6.63
N LYS A 48 7.70 22.85 6.55
CA LYS A 48 6.70 23.86 6.17
C LYS A 48 6.16 23.62 4.76
N LEU A 49 7.05 23.24 3.86
CA LEU A 49 6.78 22.86 2.48
C LEU A 49 7.63 21.63 2.17
N SER A 50 6.98 20.55 1.79
CA SER A 50 7.67 19.30 1.54
C SER A 50 7.14 18.53 0.35
N PHE A 51 8.00 17.69 -0.20
CA PHE A 51 7.66 16.70 -1.20
C PHE A 51 8.25 15.33 -0.82
N HIS A 52 7.51 14.27 -1.15
CA HIS A 52 8.10 12.93 -1.23
C HIS A 52 7.64 12.20 -2.48
N GLY A 53 8.53 11.40 -3.06
CA GLY A 53 8.25 10.62 -4.26
C GLY A 53 7.19 9.54 -4.02
N MET A 54 6.41 9.30 -5.06
CA MET A 54 5.43 8.24 -5.20
C MET A 54 5.37 7.83 -6.69
N VAL A 55 4.67 6.76 -7.01
CA VAL A 55 4.43 6.36 -8.40
C VAL A 55 2.94 6.31 -8.70
N ARG A 56 2.55 6.70 -9.92
CA ARG A 56 1.21 6.42 -10.44
C ARG A 56 1.28 5.75 -11.79
N ARG A 57 0.20 5.05 -12.15
CA ARG A 57 0.02 4.54 -13.50
C ARG A 57 -0.73 5.56 -14.36
N VAL A 58 -0.20 5.83 -15.53
CA VAL A 58 -0.85 6.56 -16.62
C VAL A 58 -0.70 5.71 -17.87
N ASP A 59 -1.81 5.40 -18.54
CA ASP A 59 -1.82 4.50 -19.71
C ASP A 59 -1.06 3.18 -19.50
N ASN A 60 -1.27 2.53 -18.35
CA ASN A 60 -0.60 1.30 -17.94
C ASN A 60 0.94 1.41 -17.78
N ARG A 61 1.49 2.61 -17.76
CA ARG A 61 2.91 2.89 -17.55
C ARG A 61 3.14 3.58 -16.21
N PRO A 62 4.15 3.17 -15.44
CA PRO A 62 4.50 3.86 -14.20
C PRO A 62 5.12 5.22 -14.51
N VAL A 63 4.71 6.23 -13.76
CA VAL A 63 5.14 7.63 -13.90
C VAL A 63 5.54 8.13 -12.52
N ALA A 64 6.67 8.84 -12.45
CA ALA A 64 7.15 9.47 -11.22
C ALA A 64 6.23 10.63 -10.82
N PHE A 65 5.75 10.61 -9.58
CA PHE A 65 4.96 11.68 -8.99
C PHE A 65 5.59 12.09 -7.64
N TYR A 66 5.22 13.26 -7.17
CA TYR A 66 5.53 13.71 -5.82
C TYR A 66 4.25 14.10 -5.10
N LYS A 67 4.09 13.59 -3.88
CA LYS A 67 3.12 14.14 -2.93
C LYS A 67 3.61 15.48 -2.43
N PHE A 68 2.74 16.47 -2.38
CA PHE A 68 3.01 17.79 -1.86
C PHE A 68 2.37 17.95 -0.47
N LEU A 69 3.18 18.37 0.51
CA LEU A 69 2.76 18.53 1.89
C LEU A 69 3.06 19.94 2.40
N LEU A 70 2.19 20.46 3.25
CA LEU A 70 2.31 21.79 3.83
C LEU A 70 2.07 21.82 5.34
N GLY A 71 2.75 22.76 6.01
CA GLY A 71 2.38 23.21 7.35
C GLY A 71 2.95 22.40 8.52
N GLY A 72 3.92 21.51 8.30
CA GLY A 72 4.60 20.82 9.39
C GLY A 72 5.34 21.79 10.32
N ARG A 73 5.24 21.57 11.64
CA ARG A 73 5.80 22.43 12.69
C ARG A 73 6.57 21.56 13.69
N LYS A 74 7.79 21.99 14.01
CA LYS A 74 8.64 21.35 15.03
C LYS A 74 8.87 22.36 16.15
N GLU A 75 7.94 22.43 17.08
CA GLU A 75 7.96 23.39 18.19
C GLU A 75 7.14 22.84 19.35
N ALA A 76 7.76 22.62 20.51
CA ALA A 76 7.18 22.09 21.75
C ALA A 76 5.71 21.61 21.66
N GLU A 77 4.78 22.33 22.28
CA GLU A 77 3.36 22.00 22.37
C GLU A 77 2.58 22.20 21.05
N LEU A 78 3.21 22.81 20.04
CA LEU A 78 2.62 23.15 18.75
C LEU A 78 3.11 22.21 17.63
N THR A 79 3.82 21.14 17.99
CA THR A 79 4.39 20.19 17.04
C THR A 79 3.27 19.51 16.26
N ARG A 80 3.42 19.50 14.93
CA ARG A 80 2.45 18.88 14.05
C ARG A 80 3.09 18.41 12.75
N LEU A 81 2.50 17.38 12.17
CA LEU A 81 2.91 16.88 10.87
C LEU A 81 2.34 17.77 9.75
N ALA A 82 3.07 17.83 8.64
CA ALA A 82 2.62 18.45 7.42
C ALA A 82 1.43 17.68 6.83
N GLU A 83 0.44 18.41 6.33
CA GLU A 83 -0.75 17.83 5.71
C GLU A 83 -0.48 17.55 4.23
N GLU A 84 -0.93 16.39 3.74
CA GLU A 84 -0.94 16.06 2.31
C GLU A 84 -1.99 16.91 1.59
N ILE A 85 -1.54 17.72 0.63
CA ILE A 85 -2.41 18.65 -0.11
C ILE A 85 -2.81 18.07 -1.46
N GLY A 86 -1.91 17.31 -2.09
CA GLY A 86 -2.17 16.62 -3.35
C GLY A 86 -0.89 16.11 -3.99
N ILE A 87 -0.97 15.78 -5.27
CA ILE A 87 0.09 15.07 -5.99
C ILE A 87 0.38 15.74 -7.33
N VAL A 88 1.65 15.72 -7.74
CA VAL A 88 2.12 16.37 -8.97
C VAL A 88 3.05 15.43 -9.72
N PRO A 89 2.91 15.26 -11.05
CA PRO A 89 3.90 14.55 -11.86
C PRO A 89 5.28 15.18 -11.69
N ALA A 90 6.34 14.39 -11.59
CA ALA A 90 7.70 14.90 -11.30
C ALA A 90 8.11 16.04 -12.25
N LYS A 91 7.80 15.91 -13.55
CA LYS A 91 8.07 16.93 -14.58
C LYS A 91 7.34 18.26 -14.39
N ASN A 92 6.19 18.24 -13.72
CA ASN A 92 5.41 19.44 -13.44
C ASN A 92 5.80 20.11 -12.12
N VAL A 93 6.53 19.43 -11.22
CA VAL A 93 6.86 19.99 -9.89
C VAL A 93 7.54 21.37 -9.97
N PRO A 94 8.55 21.63 -10.84
CA PRO A 94 9.18 22.95 -10.91
C PRO A 94 8.20 24.06 -11.33
N HIS A 95 7.31 23.78 -12.28
CA HIS A 95 6.31 24.72 -12.79
C HIS A 95 5.21 24.98 -11.75
N PHE A 96 4.69 23.92 -11.13
CA PHE A 96 3.78 24.00 -10.00
C PHE A 96 4.36 24.87 -8.88
N LEU A 97 5.61 24.60 -8.50
CA LEU A 97 6.27 25.28 -7.39
C LEU A 97 6.45 26.77 -7.68
N ARG A 98 6.82 27.15 -8.91
CA ARG A 98 6.93 28.55 -9.32
C ARG A 98 5.61 29.28 -9.10
N ASP A 99 4.53 28.79 -9.71
CA ASP A 99 3.22 29.46 -9.66
C ASP A 99 2.65 29.48 -8.23
N PHE A 100 2.90 28.42 -7.45
CA PHE A 100 2.53 28.35 -6.04
C PHE A 100 3.28 29.40 -5.21
N ILE A 101 4.62 29.45 -5.33
CA ILE A 101 5.46 30.39 -4.56
C ILE A 101 5.14 31.84 -4.94
N GLU A 102 4.89 32.13 -6.21
CA GLU A 102 4.51 33.48 -6.65
C GLU A 102 3.25 33.98 -5.93
N ARG A 103 2.18 33.19 -5.93
CA ARG A 103 0.91 33.53 -5.24
C ARG A 103 1.07 33.56 -3.72
N VAL A 104 1.96 32.74 -3.16
CA VAL A 104 2.26 32.76 -1.72
C VAL A 104 3.02 34.01 -1.32
N ASP A 105 4.02 34.44 -2.09
CA ASP A 105 4.84 35.61 -1.76
C ASP A 105 4.03 36.91 -1.70
N GLU A 106 3.00 37.03 -2.53
CA GLU A 106 2.07 38.17 -2.52
C GLU A 106 1.30 38.31 -1.20
N ARG A 107 1.07 37.19 -0.51
CA ARG A 107 0.20 37.09 0.67
C ARG A 107 0.97 36.73 1.94
N ILE A 108 2.26 36.45 1.82
CA ILE A 108 3.08 36.03 2.95
C ILE A 108 3.26 37.21 3.93
N GLY A 109 2.77 37.03 5.16
CA GLY A 109 2.69 38.09 6.16
C GLY A 109 1.29 38.65 6.42
N GLU A 110 0.25 38.15 5.75
CA GLU A 110 -1.16 38.44 6.11
C GLU A 110 -1.56 37.88 7.49
N SER A 111 -0.82 36.91 8.02
CA SER A 111 -1.04 36.31 9.33
C SER A 111 0.18 36.53 10.23
N GLU A 112 -0.07 36.72 11.53
CA GLU A 112 0.99 36.80 12.55
C GLU A 112 1.76 35.48 12.67
N ASP A 113 1.08 34.32 12.56
CA ASP A 113 1.70 33.00 12.54
C ASP A 113 1.76 32.43 11.12
N ILE A 114 2.99 32.23 10.62
CA ILE A 114 3.24 31.58 9.33
C ILE A 114 2.60 30.19 9.23
N TYR A 115 2.50 29.46 10.34
CA TYR A 115 1.93 28.13 10.37
C TYR A 115 0.41 28.14 10.15
N ASP A 116 -0.29 29.17 10.59
CA ASP A 116 -1.72 29.34 10.30
C ASP A 116 -1.95 29.79 8.86
N PHE A 117 -1.11 30.70 8.35
CA PHE A 117 -1.10 31.06 6.93
C PHE A 117 -0.92 29.82 6.04
N LEU A 118 0.04 28.94 6.38
CA LEU A 118 0.29 27.72 5.59
C LEU A 118 -0.91 26.77 5.58
N ARG A 119 -1.59 26.62 6.73
CA ARG A 119 -2.71 25.68 6.92
C ARG A 119 -3.97 26.12 6.18
N VAL A 120 -4.21 27.42 6.10
CA VAL A 120 -5.46 27.97 5.56
C VAL A 120 -5.24 28.56 4.17
N SER A 121 -4.48 29.65 4.09
CA SER A 121 -4.30 30.42 2.85
C SER A 121 -3.43 29.67 1.84
N ALA A 122 -2.23 29.23 2.25
CA ALA A 122 -1.32 28.54 1.33
C ALA A 122 -1.89 27.19 0.87
N LYS A 123 -2.56 26.45 1.74
CA LYS A 123 -3.29 25.23 1.37
C LYS A 123 -4.29 25.47 0.24
N ARG A 124 -5.15 26.49 0.37
CA ARG A 124 -6.13 26.83 -0.67
C ARG A 124 -5.46 27.22 -1.99
N ILE A 125 -4.38 28.01 -1.93
CA ILE A 125 -3.59 28.37 -3.12
C ILE A 125 -3.02 27.12 -3.77
N ALA A 126 -2.42 26.23 -2.99
CA ALA A 126 -1.85 24.98 -3.49
C ALA A 126 -2.90 24.12 -4.20
N GLN A 127 -4.08 23.94 -3.60
CA GLN A 127 -5.18 23.18 -4.21
C GLN A 127 -5.59 23.75 -5.56
N GLN A 128 -5.74 25.08 -5.66
CA GLN A 128 -6.08 25.75 -6.93
C GLN A 128 -4.98 25.59 -7.99
N VAL A 129 -3.71 25.70 -7.60
CA VAL A 129 -2.59 25.55 -8.55
C VAL A 129 -2.44 24.09 -8.98
N LEU A 130 -2.65 23.12 -8.08
CA LEU A 130 -2.55 21.68 -8.37
C LEU A 130 -3.48 21.23 -9.51
N GLU A 131 -4.67 21.81 -9.61
CA GLU A 131 -5.64 21.50 -10.68
C GLU A 131 -5.01 21.63 -12.08
N HIS A 132 -4.10 22.60 -12.26
CA HIS A 132 -3.46 22.88 -13.54
C HIS A 132 -2.25 21.99 -13.84
N TYR A 133 -1.72 21.30 -12.82
CA TYR A 133 -0.45 20.57 -12.91
C TYR A 133 -0.58 19.06 -12.68
N SER A 134 -1.78 18.57 -12.35
CA SER A 134 -2.03 17.14 -12.08
C SER A 134 -2.07 16.26 -13.33
N TYR A 135 -2.34 16.85 -14.50
CA TYR A 135 -2.50 16.12 -15.76
C TYR A 135 -1.17 15.59 -16.32
N VAL A 136 -1.20 14.35 -16.82
CA VAL A 136 -0.11 13.71 -17.54
C VAL A 136 -0.58 13.38 -18.96
N PRO A 137 0.07 13.92 -20.01
CA PRO A 137 -0.27 13.58 -21.38
C PRO A 137 -0.02 12.10 -21.70
N PRO A 138 -0.71 11.55 -22.72
CA PRO A 138 -0.44 10.21 -23.22
C PRO A 138 1.02 10.03 -23.63
N TYR A 139 1.52 8.81 -23.48
CA TYR A 139 2.93 8.48 -23.76
C TYR A 139 3.38 8.88 -25.17
N LEU A 140 2.53 8.68 -26.17
CA LEU A 140 2.84 9.00 -27.57
C LEU A 140 2.93 10.51 -27.82
N GLU A 141 2.24 11.33 -27.02
CA GLU A 141 2.26 12.79 -27.15
C GLU A 141 3.45 13.41 -26.43
N LYS A 142 3.76 12.94 -25.21
CA LYS A 142 4.83 13.55 -24.40
C LYS A 142 5.58 12.53 -23.54
N ARG A 143 6.51 11.81 -24.19
CA ARG A 143 7.35 10.77 -23.57
C ARG A 143 8.15 11.24 -22.35
N ASP A 144 8.55 12.52 -22.29
CA ASP A 144 9.36 13.06 -21.19
C ASP A 144 8.66 12.94 -19.82
N PHE A 145 7.33 12.91 -19.76
CA PHE A 145 6.61 12.67 -18.49
C PHE A 145 6.89 11.31 -17.87
N TYR A 146 7.31 10.34 -18.67
CA TYR A 146 7.57 8.96 -18.27
C TYR A 146 9.04 8.73 -17.95
N ILE A 147 9.87 9.78 -17.96
CA ILE A 147 11.29 9.76 -17.58
C ILE A 147 11.45 10.69 -16.38
N ASP A 148 12.06 10.21 -15.30
CA ASP A 148 12.26 11.05 -14.11
C ASP A 148 13.36 12.10 -14.35
N TRP A 149 13.37 13.16 -13.55
CA TRP A 149 14.41 14.18 -13.62
C TRP A 149 15.80 13.57 -13.41
N GLY A 150 16.78 13.99 -14.22
CA GLY A 150 18.15 13.49 -14.14
C GLY A 150 18.33 12.02 -14.56
N LYS A 151 17.34 11.44 -15.25
CA LYS A 151 17.42 10.11 -15.86
C LYS A 151 17.25 10.19 -17.38
N THR A 152 17.72 9.16 -18.08
CA THR A 152 17.54 8.96 -19.53
C THR A 152 16.55 7.85 -19.85
N GLU A 153 16.43 6.87 -18.95
CA GLU A 153 15.56 5.72 -19.11
C GLU A 153 14.14 6.01 -18.60
N GLU A 154 13.17 5.27 -19.15
CA GLU A 154 11.79 5.30 -18.67
C GLU A 154 11.72 4.88 -17.19
N PHE A 155 10.85 5.56 -16.47
CA PHE A 155 10.58 5.26 -15.07
C PHE A 155 10.08 3.82 -14.95
N SER A 156 10.68 3.08 -14.02
CA SER A 156 10.36 1.68 -13.80
C SER A 156 10.63 1.34 -12.35
N LEU A 157 9.82 0.42 -11.82
CA LEU A 157 10.10 -0.20 -10.52
C LEU A 157 10.96 -1.46 -10.65
N ALA A 158 11.30 -1.88 -11.87
CA ALA A 158 12.16 -3.03 -12.10
C ALA A 158 13.54 -2.78 -11.48
N GLY A 159 14.04 -3.75 -10.70
CA GLY A 159 15.31 -3.64 -10.00
C GLY A 159 15.24 -3.04 -8.60
N LEU A 160 14.08 -2.52 -8.16
CA LEU A 160 13.85 -2.20 -6.76
C LEU A 160 13.69 -3.51 -5.98
N GLY A 161 14.71 -3.87 -5.20
CA GLY A 161 14.66 -5.05 -4.33
C GLY A 161 13.65 -4.88 -3.18
N PRO A 162 13.26 -5.96 -2.49
CA PRO A 162 12.37 -5.89 -1.32
C PRO A 162 12.89 -4.98 -0.18
N GLY A 163 14.19 -4.67 -0.16
CA GLY A 163 14.80 -3.69 0.76
C GLY A 163 14.86 -2.24 0.24
N GLU A 164 14.56 -1.98 -1.04
CA GLU A 164 14.59 -0.65 -1.64
C GLU A 164 13.16 -0.12 -1.88
N CYS A 165 12.64 0.63 -0.92
CA CYS A 165 11.42 1.46 -1.07
C CYS A 165 10.19 0.72 -1.67
N GLY A 166 9.76 -0.39 -1.04
CA GLY A 166 8.54 -1.13 -1.41
C GLY A 166 7.24 -0.31 -1.40
N ALA A 167 7.26 0.91 -0.86
CA ALA A 167 6.13 1.82 -0.90
C ALA A 167 5.66 2.16 -2.33
N GLY A 168 6.57 2.22 -3.32
CA GLY A 168 6.14 2.45 -4.70
C GLY A 168 5.32 1.30 -5.27
N VAL A 169 5.57 0.07 -4.82
CA VAL A 169 4.77 -1.10 -5.22
C VAL A 169 3.35 -0.97 -4.66
N LEU A 170 3.21 -0.52 -3.41
CA LEU A 170 1.91 -0.26 -2.78
C LEU A 170 1.12 0.82 -3.55
N ASP A 171 1.78 1.93 -3.93
CA ASP A 171 1.13 2.99 -4.71
C ASP A 171 0.53 2.45 -6.03
N LEU A 172 1.22 1.53 -6.71
CA LEU A 172 0.71 0.89 -7.93
C LEU A 172 -0.50 -0.02 -7.67
N ILE A 173 -0.47 -0.80 -6.59
CA ILE A 173 -1.58 -1.67 -6.20
C ILE A 173 -2.80 -0.81 -5.90
N GLU A 174 -2.66 0.24 -5.09
CA GLU A 174 -3.75 1.11 -4.68
C GLU A 174 -4.35 1.87 -5.87
N ALA A 175 -3.51 2.30 -6.82
CA ALA A 175 -3.99 2.89 -8.07
C ALA A 175 -4.85 1.91 -8.87
N ASP A 176 -4.37 0.67 -9.08
CA ASP A 176 -5.13 -0.35 -9.82
C ASP A 176 -6.44 -0.74 -9.11
N LEU A 177 -6.42 -0.91 -7.79
CA LEU A 177 -7.63 -1.21 -7.02
C LEU A 177 -8.65 -0.06 -7.04
N SER A 178 -8.17 1.19 -7.00
CA SER A 178 -9.02 2.37 -7.09
C SER A 178 -9.67 2.49 -8.47
N GLU A 179 -8.91 2.28 -9.55
CA GLU A 179 -9.44 2.25 -10.92
C GLU A 179 -10.44 1.10 -11.13
N ALA A 180 -10.16 -0.07 -10.60
CA ALA A 180 -11.09 -1.21 -10.63
C ALA A 180 -12.40 -0.89 -9.92
N LYS A 181 -12.33 -0.25 -8.75
CA LYS A 181 -13.52 0.17 -7.99
C LYS A 181 -14.36 1.20 -8.75
N LEU A 182 -13.73 2.25 -9.28
CA LEU A 182 -14.42 3.28 -10.05
C LEU A 182 -15.05 2.72 -11.33
N ALA A 183 -14.36 1.80 -12.02
CA ALA A 183 -14.92 1.10 -13.17
C ALA A 183 -16.15 0.27 -12.77
N LEU A 184 -16.08 -0.49 -11.67
CA LEU A 184 -17.23 -1.27 -11.21
C LEU A 184 -18.44 -0.38 -10.86
N GLU A 185 -18.21 0.74 -10.17
CA GLU A 185 -19.27 1.70 -9.85
C GLU A 185 -19.91 2.33 -11.11
N ARG A 186 -19.11 2.65 -12.14
CA ARG A 186 -19.63 3.11 -13.43
C ARG A 186 -20.41 2.00 -14.15
N ALA A 187 -19.89 0.78 -14.15
CA ALA A 187 -20.57 -0.36 -14.75
C ALA A 187 -21.96 -0.56 -14.17
N GLU A 188 -22.13 -0.43 -12.86
CA GLU A 188 -23.43 -0.53 -12.19
C GLU A 188 -24.40 0.58 -12.63
N LYS A 189 -23.91 1.83 -12.70
CA LYS A 189 -24.71 2.99 -13.13
C LYS A 189 -25.11 2.92 -14.61
N GLU A 190 -24.26 2.36 -15.45
CA GLU A 190 -24.44 2.26 -16.90
C GLU A 190 -24.95 0.88 -17.33
N PHE A 191 -25.94 0.34 -16.61
CA PHE A 191 -26.64 -0.90 -16.96
C PHE A 191 -25.72 -2.10 -17.21
N PHE A 192 -24.75 -2.32 -16.33
CA PHE A 192 -23.73 -3.37 -16.43
C PHE A 192 -22.88 -3.23 -17.71
N SER A 193 -22.30 -2.04 -17.90
CA SER A 193 -21.40 -1.71 -19.02
C SER A 193 -20.24 -2.70 -19.14
N LEU A 194 -20.20 -3.45 -20.24
CA LEU A 194 -19.16 -4.46 -20.50
C LEU A 194 -17.73 -3.87 -20.53
N PRO A 195 -17.47 -2.71 -21.16
CA PRO A 195 -16.15 -2.08 -21.10
C PRO A 195 -15.66 -1.84 -19.66
N ASP A 196 -16.52 -1.38 -18.76
CA ASP A 196 -16.14 -1.11 -17.38
C ASP A 196 -16.04 -2.40 -16.54
N ILE A 197 -16.84 -3.43 -16.82
CA ILE A 197 -16.66 -4.78 -16.24
C ILE A 197 -15.29 -5.35 -16.64
N LYS A 198 -14.92 -5.25 -17.92
CA LYS A 198 -13.62 -5.69 -18.44
C LYS A 198 -12.47 -4.94 -17.77
N LYS A 199 -12.57 -3.60 -17.64
CA LYS A 199 -11.60 -2.79 -16.90
C LYS A 199 -11.47 -3.25 -15.44
N THR A 200 -12.58 -3.52 -14.78
CA THR A 200 -12.59 -4.02 -13.39
C THR A 200 -11.80 -5.32 -13.27
N LEU A 201 -12.05 -6.30 -14.13
CA LEU A 201 -11.32 -7.58 -14.14
C LEU A 201 -9.82 -7.39 -14.38
N PHE A 202 -9.47 -6.59 -15.39
CA PHE A 202 -8.08 -6.33 -15.75
C PHE A 202 -7.29 -5.69 -14.60
N PHE A 203 -7.78 -4.57 -14.07
CA PHE A 203 -7.09 -3.86 -12.98
C PHE A 203 -7.05 -4.70 -11.70
N SER A 204 -8.11 -5.43 -11.37
CA SER A 204 -8.12 -6.35 -10.22
C SER A 204 -7.07 -7.45 -10.34
N ALA A 205 -6.95 -8.08 -11.52
CA ALA A 205 -5.97 -9.15 -11.75
C ALA A 205 -4.53 -8.61 -11.74
N ARG A 206 -4.32 -7.40 -12.26
CA ARG A 206 -3.01 -6.77 -12.31
C ARG A 206 -2.53 -6.27 -10.95
N ALA A 207 -3.41 -5.77 -10.10
CA ALA A 207 -3.04 -5.03 -8.88
C ALA A 207 -1.94 -5.73 -8.06
N LEU A 208 -2.16 -6.98 -7.65
CA LEU A 208 -1.21 -7.72 -6.80
C LEU A 208 -0.02 -8.32 -7.56
N LEU A 209 0.02 -8.28 -8.89
CA LEU A 209 1.17 -8.78 -9.65
C LEU A 209 2.43 -7.95 -9.44
N ALA A 210 2.27 -6.67 -9.08
CA ALA A 210 3.40 -5.79 -8.78
C ALA A 210 4.29 -6.33 -7.65
N VAL A 211 3.69 -6.94 -6.61
CA VAL A 211 4.46 -7.55 -5.50
C VAL A 211 5.17 -8.84 -5.88
N LYS A 212 4.78 -9.45 -7.00
CA LYS A 212 5.45 -10.61 -7.60
C LYS A 212 6.47 -10.19 -8.67
N GLY A 213 6.78 -8.89 -8.76
CA GLY A 213 7.71 -8.33 -9.75
C GLY A 213 7.18 -8.37 -11.19
N LYS A 214 5.86 -8.47 -11.36
CA LYS A 214 5.19 -8.55 -12.67
C LYS A 214 4.44 -7.26 -12.95
N ASP A 215 4.61 -6.71 -14.16
CA ASP A 215 3.96 -5.48 -14.60
C ASP A 215 3.33 -5.62 -15.99
N PRO A 216 2.27 -6.43 -16.13
CA PRO A 216 1.66 -6.75 -17.42
C PRO A 216 1.00 -5.51 -18.03
N LYS A 217 1.15 -5.35 -19.36
CA LYS A 217 0.64 -4.17 -20.09
C LYS A 217 -0.71 -4.40 -20.75
N ASN A 218 -1.14 -5.65 -20.86
CA ASN A 218 -2.40 -6.06 -21.47
C ASN A 218 -3.08 -7.16 -20.66
N GLU A 219 -4.34 -7.43 -20.99
CA GLU A 219 -5.23 -8.34 -20.28
C GLU A 219 -4.76 -9.80 -20.35
N ARG A 220 -4.23 -10.21 -21.51
CA ARG A 220 -3.72 -11.57 -21.71
C ARG A 220 -2.57 -11.87 -20.77
N GLU A 221 -1.58 -10.98 -20.69
CA GLU A 221 -0.45 -11.10 -19.76
C GLU A 221 -0.94 -11.07 -18.31
N ALA A 222 -1.83 -10.14 -17.96
CA ALA A 222 -2.32 -10.01 -16.59
C ALA A 222 -3.05 -11.26 -16.10
N PHE A 223 -3.95 -11.83 -16.89
CA PHE A 223 -4.67 -13.05 -16.50
C PHE A 223 -3.76 -14.28 -16.46
N SER A 224 -2.81 -14.37 -17.39
CA SER A 224 -1.81 -15.45 -17.41
C SER A 224 -0.92 -15.40 -16.17
N ASP A 225 -0.33 -14.25 -15.88
CA ASP A 225 0.54 -14.06 -14.71
C ASP A 225 -0.25 -14.23 -13.39
N PHE A 226 -1.50 -13.75 -13.31
CA PHE A 226 -2.35 -13.94 -12.14
C PHE A 226 -2.63 -15.42 -11.88
N LYS A 227 -2.97 -16.18 -12.93
CA LYS A 227 -3.18 -17.62 -12.83
C LYS A 227 -1.92 -18.34 -12.35
N GLU A 228 -0.76 -17.97 -12.86
CA GLU A 228 0.51 -18.58 -12.48
C GLU A 228 0.91 -18.24 -11.04
N LYS A 229 0.86 -16.96 -10.66
CA LYS A 229 1.45 -16.45 -9.41
C LYS A 229 0.51 -16.44 -8.21
N PHE A 230 -0.81 -16.49 -8.44
CA PHE A 230 -1.80 -16.42 -7.36
C PHE A 230 -2.66 -17.68 -7.29
N ILE A 231 -3.16 -18.18 -8.43
CA ILE A 231 -4.02 -19.37 -8.43
C ILE A 231 -3.22 -20.65 -8.21
N LYS A 232 -2.17 -20.91 -9.02
CA LYS A 232 -1.35 -22.12 -8.88
C LYS A 232 -0.56 -22.17 -7.57
N GLU A 233 -0.16 -21.02 -7.05
CA GLU A 233 0.52 -20.91 -5.75
C GLU A 233 -0.43 -21.12 -4.54
N GLY A 234 -1.74 -21.26 -4.77
CA GLY A 234 -2.73 -21.47 -3.70
C GLY A 234 -3.03 -20.23 -2.86
N ILE A 235 -2.73 -19.04 -3.40
CA ILE A 235 -2.95 -17.75 -2.73
C ILE A 235 -4.38 -17.26 -3.01
N ALA A 236 -4.79 -17.27 -4.28
CA ALA A 236 -6.12 -16.87 -4.71
C ALA A 236 -7.05 -18.06 -4.92
N SER A 237 -8.36 -17.81 -4.82
CA SER A 237 -9.41 -18.83 -4.96
C SER A 237 -9.40 -19.44 -6.37
N PRO A 238 -9.42 -20.78 -6.51
CA PRO A 238 -9.46 -21.45 -7.81
C PRO A 238 -10.74 -21.16 -8.60
N ALA A 239 -11.78 -20.62 -7.96
CA ALA A 239 -13.00 -20.15 -8.62
C ALA A 239 -12.75 -19.09 -9.72
N TYR A 240 -11.60 -18.40 -9.67
CA TYR A 240 -11.21 -17.39 -10.66
C TYR A 240 -10.19 -17.90 -11.70
N ALA A 241 -9.92 -19.22 -11.74
CA ALA A 241 -8.98 -19.81 -12.70
C ALA A 241 -9.42 -19.68 -14.17
N ASN A 242 -10.71 -19.40 -14.40
CA ASN A 242 -11.36 -19.22 -15.69
C ASN A 242 -11.53 -17.74 -16.10
N ILE A 243 -10.85 -16.80 -15.42
CA ILE A 243 -11.03 -15.37 -15.65
C ILE A 243 -10.79 -14.96 -17.11
N GLN A 244 -9.83 -15.60 -17.78
CA GLN A 244 -9.52 -15.30 -19.18
C GLN A 244 -10.65 -15.74 -20.12
N GLU A 245 -11.27 -16.88 -19.86
CA GLU A 245 -12.41 -17.41 -20.59
C GLU A 245 -13.64 -16.52 -20.39
N VAL A 246 -13.92 -16.12 -19.14
CA VAL A 246 -14.99 -15.18 -18.79
C VAL A 246 -14.79 -13.82 -19.45
N PHE A 247 -13.56 -13.30 -19.47
CA PHE A 247 -13.27 -12.03 -20.14
C PHE A 247 -13.51 -12.11 -21.66
N LYS A 248 -13.14 -13.23 -22.29
CA LYS A 248 -13.30 -13.43 -23.74
C LYS A 248 -14.76 -13.66 -24.17
N SER A 249 -15.60 -14.20 -23.30
CA SER A 249 -17.02 -14.44 -23.61
C SER A 249 -17.86 -13.15 -23.61
N MET A 250 -17.36 -12.07 -23.00
CA MET A 250 -18.04 -10.78 -22.97
C MET A 250 -18.04 -10.12 -24.36
N ASP A 251 -19.19 -10.12 -25.01
CA ASP A 251 -19.45 -9.53 -26.34
C ASP A 251 -20.64 -8.56 -26.29
N GLU A 252 -20.74 -7.64 -27.25
CA GLU A 252 -21.87 -6.70 -27.35
C GLU A 252 -23.23 -7.41 -27.45
N LYS A 253 -23.25 -8.62 -27.99
CA LYS A 253 -24.42 -9.50 -28.09
C LYS A 253 -24.84 -10.13 -26.74
N THR A 254 -24.07 -9.95 -25.67
CA THR A 254 -24.38 -10.48 -24.34
C THR A 254 -25.72 -9.93 -23.84
N SER A 255 -26.63 -10.84 -23.48
CA SER A 255 -27.96 -10.49 -22.97
C SER A 255 -27.88 -9.72 -21.64
N PRO A 256 -28.89 -8.89 -21.31
CA PRO A 256 -28.88 -8.14 -20.04
C PRO A 256 -28.73 -9.03 -18.79
N GLY A 257 -29.27 -10.25 -18.82
CA GLY A 257 -29.10 -11.23 -17.74
C GLY A 257 -27.64 -11.68 -17.60
N GLN A 258 -26.99 -12.03 -18.71
CA GLN A 258 -25.58 -12.40 -18.70
C GLN A 258 -24.67 -11.24 -18.25
N ARG A 259 -24.96 -10.00 -18.65
CA ARG A 259 -24.19 -8.83 -18.19
C ARG A 259 -24.24 -8.66 -16.68
N ARG A 260 -25.40 -8.95 -16.07
CA ARG A 260 -25.56 -8.95 -14.61
C ARG A 260 -24.72 -10.05 -13.94
N ASP A 261 -24.66 -11.24 -14.54
CA ASP A 261 -23.83 -12.34 -14.04
C ASP A 261 -22.34 -12.02 -14.14
N GLU A 262 -21.91 -11.44 -15.26
CA GLU A 262 -20.54 -10.98 -15.51
C GLU A 262 -20.15 -9.85 -14.53
N PHE A 263 -21.05 -8.90 -14.28
CA PHE A 263 -20.88 -7.88 -13.25
C PHE A 263 -20.74 -8.51 -11.85
N SER A 264 -21.58 -9.49 -11.52
CA SER A 264 -21.50 -10.20 -10.23
C SER A 264 -20.16 -10.93 -10.07
N TYR A 265 -19.67 -11.57 -11.15
CA TYR A 265 -18.36 -12.20 -11.17
C TYR A 265 -17.24 -11.19 -10.92
N ALA A 266 -17.23 -10.06 -11.65
CA ALA A 266 -16.23 -9.01 -11.49
C ALA A 266 -16.24 -8.38 -10.10
N SER A 267 -17.43 -8.13 -9.54
CA SER A 267 -17.60 -7.62 -8.18
C SER A 267 -17.03 -8.57 -7.13
N LYS A 268 -17.36 -9.86 -7.22
CA LYS A 268 -16.81 -10.89 -6.32
C LYS A 268 -15.30 -11.04 -6.47
N PHE A 269 -14.78 -10.96 -7.70
CA PHE A 269 -13.35 -11.00 -7.97
C PHE A 269 -12.62 -9.81 -7.35
N LEU A 270 -13.08 -8.58 -7.59
CA LEU A 270 -12.51 -7.38 -6.96
C LEU A 270 -12.54 -7.47 -5.43
N LYS A 271 -13.66 -7.94 -4.85
CA LYS A 271 -13.75 -8.16 -3.41
C LYS A 271 -12.69 -9.15 -2.92
N HIS A 272 -12.51 -10.28 -3.64
CA HIS A 272 -11.51 -11.27 -3.31
C HIS A 272 -10.08 -10.71 -3.37
N ILE A 273 -9.74 -9.93 -4.39
CA ILE A 273 -8.44 -9.27 -4.50
C ILE A 273 -8.21 -8.27 -3.34
N ASN A 274 -9.24 -7.51 -2.96
CA ASN A 274 -9.15 -6.60 -1.81
C ASN A 274 -8.92 -7.36 -0.48
N GLU A 275 -9.53 -8.53 -0.31
CA GLU A 275 -9.30 -9.38 0.87
C GLU A 275 -7.85 -9.92 0.89
N LEU A 276 -7.31 -10.32 -0.27
CA LEU A 276 -5.91 -10.72 -0.39
C LEU A 276 -4.95 -9.56 -0.13
N TYR A 277 -5.25 -8.36 -0.64
CA TYR A 277 -4.44 -7.18 -0.36
C TYR A 277 -4.37 -6.89 1.14
N LYS A 278 -5.50 -6.98 1.85
CA LYS A 278 -5.58 -6.77 3.30
C LYS A 278 -4.88 -7.86 4.12
N SER A 279 -4.73 -9.07 3.58
CA SER A 279 -4.06 -10.17 4.28
C SER A 279 -2.56 -10.24 4.01
N MET A 280 -2.06 -9.39 3.11
CA MET A 280 -0.64 -9.28 2.78
C MET A 280 0.17 -8.73 3.96
N ASP A 281 1.29 -9.37 4.28
CA ASP A 281 2.19 -8.89 5.33
C ASP A 281 3.16 -7.80 4.85
N SER A 282 3.95 -7.24 5.76
CA SER A 282 4.94 -6.19 5.48
C SER A 282 6.10 -6.64 4.57
N THR A 283 6.21 -7.94 4.30
CA THR A 283 7.17 -8.54 3.37
C THR A 283 6.54 -8.96 2.05
N PHE A 284 5.30 -8.53 1.79
CA PHE A 284 4.50 -8.84 0.61
C PHE A 284 4.17 -10.33 0.42
N ASN A 285 4.17 -11.10 1.52
CA ASN A 285 3.73 -12.48 1.50
C ASN A 285 2.23 -12.58 1.82
N PHE A 286 1.61 -13.66 1.34
CA PHE A 286 0.19 -13.94 1.55
C PHE A 286 0.02 -15.22 2.37
N PRO A 287 -0.98 -15.27 3.27
CA PRO A 287 -1.31 -16.49 3.98
C PRO A 287 -1.81 -17.53 2.97
N LYS A 288 -1.08 -18.65 2.86
CA LYS A 288 -1.50 -19.76 2.01
C LYS A 288 -2.69 -20.44 2.66
N LYS A 289 -3.78 -20.65 1.90
CA LYS A 289 -4.83 -21.58 2.32
C LYS A 289 -4.24 -22.98 2.23
N GLU A 290 -3.99 -23.62 3.37
CA GLU A 290 -3.64 -25.03 3.40
C GLU A 290 -4.68 -25.81 2.61
N LYS A 291 -4.21 -26.69 1.71
CA LYS A 291 -5.07 -27.70 1.11
C LYS A 291 -5.53 -28.60 2.24
N SER A 292 -6.78 -28.42 2.67
CA SER A 292 -7.45 -29.35 3.57
C SER A 292 -7.66 -30.68 2.83
N SER A 293 -6.64 -31.53 2.87
CA SER A 293 -6.77 -32.96 2.65
C SER A 293 -6.88 -33.64 4.01
N GLU A 294 -8.08 -34.18 4.25
CA GLU A 294 -8.41 -35.28 5.16
C GLU A 294 -8.44 -35.05 6.69
N ARG A 295 -9.69 -35.14 7.17
CA ARG A 295 -10.20 -35.71 8.44
C ARG A 295 -10.12 -34.87 9.71
N ASP A 296 -11.32 -34.56 10.19
CA ASP A 296 -11.73 -34.36 11.59
C ASP A 296 -10.60 -34.21 12.62
N GLU A 297 -10.06 -33.01 12.79
CA GLU A 297 -9.65 -32.53 14.12
C GLU A 297 -9.91 -31.03 14.22
N ILE A 298 -10.52 -30.64 15.34
CA ILE A 298 -10.80 -29.28 15.79
C ILE A 298 -9.56 -28.40 15.55
N PRO A 299 -9.68 -27.18 14.98
CA PRO A 299 -8.52 -26.34 14.64
C PRO A 299 -7.71 -26.00 15.91
N ARG A 300 -6.61 -26.72 16.15
CA ARG A 300 -5.70 -26.45 17.28
C ARG A 300 -4.65 -25.46 16.83
N LYS A 301 -4.64 -24.26 17.44
CA LYS A 301 -3.53 -23.32 17.31
C LYS A 301 -2.35 -23.91 18.10
N ILE A 302 -1.21 -24.15 17.46
CA ILE A 302 -0.01 -24.74 18.09
C ILE A 302 1.03 -23.64 18.32
N LEU A 303 1.63 -23.60 19.50
CA LEU A 303 2.68 -22.70 19.92
C LEU A 303 3.90 -23.52 20.37
N ASP A 304 4.94 -23.51 19.54
CA ASP A 304 6.19 -24.20 19.85
C ASP A 304 7.11 -23.32 20.70
N LEU A 305 7.42 -23.78 21.92
CA LEU A 305 8.29 -23.08 22.86
C LEU A 305 9.50 -23.92 23.28
N LYS A 306 9.83 -24.97 22.53
CA LYS A 306 11.10 -25.70 22.73
C LYS A 306 12.30 -24.76 22.59
N GLY A 307 13.29 -24.92 23.44
CA GLY A 307 14.44 -24.04 23.63
C GLY A 307 14.13 -22.67 24.24
N THR A 308 12.90 -22.41 24.69
CA THR A 308 12.54 -21.11 25.30
C THR A 308 12.62 -21.20 26.83
N PRO A 309 13.55 -20.46 27.49
CA PRO A 309 13.70 -20.52 28.94
C PRO A 309 12.55 -19.84 29.69
N CYS A 310 12.34 -20.23 30.94
CA CYS A 310 11.48 -19.51 31.89
C CYS A 310 12.07 -18.12 32.20
N PRO A 311 11.25 -17.04 32.35
CA PRO A 311 9.79 -16.99 32.27
C PRO A 311 9.25 -16.68 30.85
N ILE A 312 10.11 -16.62 29.83
CA ILE A 312 9.74 -16.16 28.49
C ILE A 312 8.73 -17.10 27.83
N ASN A 313 8.84 -18.40 28.09
CA ASN A 313 7.88 -19.39 27.62
C ASN A 313 6.45 -19.05 28.08
N TYR A 314 6.24 -18.81 29.37
CA TYR A 314 4.95 -18.47 29.94
C TYR A 314 4.39 -17.16 29.37
N VAL A 315 5.22 -16.12 29.29
CA VAL A 315 4.82 -14.82 28.73
C VAL A 315 4.33 -14.97 27.28
N LYS A 316 5.01 -15.77 26.46
CA LYS A 316 4.59 -16.05 25.09
C LYS A 316 3.25 -16.80 25.04
N VAL A 317 3.03 -17.77 25.91
CA VAL A 317 1.72 -18.46 26.00
C VAL A 317 0.62 -17.44 26.32
N LYS A 318 0.83 -16.57 27.31
CA LYS A 318 -0.15 -15.56 27.74
C LYS A 318 -0.51 -14.58 26.62
N LEU A 319 0.48 -14.03 25.92
CA LEU A 319 0.25 -13.13 24.77
C LEU A 319 -0.55 -13.77 23.63
N VAL A 320 -0.40 -15.09 23.44
CA VAL A 320 -1.17 -15.83 22.44
C VAL A 320 -2.60 -16.08 22.94
N LEU A 321 -2.76 -16.47 24.21
CA LEU A 321 -4.07 -16.66 24.84
C LEU A 321 -4.87 -15.36 24.90
N GLU A 322 -4.26 -14.20 25.16
CA GLU A 322 -4.94 -12.89 25.14
C GLU A 322 -5.61 -12.61 23.79
N LYS A 323 -5.01 -13.06 22.69
CA LYS A 323 -5.54 -12.92 21.32
C LYS A 323 -6.59 -13.97 20.94
N LEU A 324 -6.88 -14.93 21.80
CA LEU A 324 -7.90 -15.96 21.59
C LEU A 324 -9.25 -15.56 22.18
N ASN A 325 -10.33 -16.13 21.63
CA ASN A 325 -11.66 -15.99 22.21
C ASN A 325 -11.85 -16.97 23.38
N GLN A 326 -12.79 -16.68 24.25
CA GLN A 326 -13.16 -17.59 25.34
C GLN A 326 -13.65 -18.92 24.75
N GLY A 327 -13.10 -20.03 25.26
CA GLY A 327 -13.42 -21.38 24.77
C GLY A 327 -12.45 -21.93 23.72
N ASP A 328 -11.59 -21.11 23.13
CA ASP A 328 -10.57 -21.56 22.18
C ASP A 328 -9.48 -22.40 22.87
N THR A 329 -8.92 -23.35 22.13
CA THR A 329 -7.82 -24.20 22.61
C THR A 329 -6.49 -23.83 21.96
N LEU A 330 -5.46 -23.72 22.78
CA LEU A 330 -4.07 -23.55 22.40
C LEU A 330 -3.29 -24.80 22.78
N GLU A 331 -2.48 -25.29 21.87
CA GLU A 331 -1.52 -26.35 22.12
C GLU A 331 -0.13 -25.74 22.27
N VAL A 332 0.61 -26.14 23.31
CA VAL A 332 1.92 -25.59 23.66
C VAL A 332 2.92 -26.73 23.70
N LEU A 333 4.03 -26.61 22.95
CA LEU A 333 5.13 -27.57 23.02
C LEU A 333 6.23 -27.04 23.95
N LEU A 334 6.60 -27.81 24.97
CA LEU A 334 7.54 -27.42 26.02
C LEU A 334 8.66 -28.45 26.16
N ASP A 335 9.87 -28.00 26.46
CA ASP A 335 10.96 -28.93 26.81
C ASP A 335 10.72 -29.62 28.15
N GLU A 336 11.41 -30.72 28.39
CA GLU A 336 11.44 -31.36 29.71
C GLU A 336 12.09 -30.44 30.77
N GLY A 337 11.70 -30.60 32.04
CA GLY A 337 12.22 -29.83 33.16
C GLY A 337 11.39 -28.57 33.44
N GLU A 338 12.07 -27.48 33.84
CA GLU A 338 11.42 -26.27 34.35
C GLU A 338 10.29 -25.69 33.47
N PRO A 339 10.35 -25.69 32.12
CA PRO A 339 9.24 -25.24 31.28
C PRO A 339 7.95 -26.03 31.51
N MET A 340 8.04 -27.35 31.61
CA MET A 340 6.90 -28.24 31.79
C MET A 340 6.35 -28.18 33.23
N ASP A 341 7.20 -27.96 34.23
CA ASP A 341 6.77 -27.88 35.63
C ASP A 341 6.03 -26.56 35.92
N ASN A 342 6.47 -25.45 35.30
CA ASN A 342 5.98 -24.11 35.64
C ASN A 342 4.84 -23.60 34.75
N VAL A 343 4.86 -23.88 33.44
CA VAL A 343 3.91 -23.28 32.49
C VAL A 343 2.48 -23.79 32.71
N PRO A 344 2.20 -25.10 32.82
CA PRO A 344 0.84 -25.60 33.07
C PRO A 344 0.26 -25.08 34.38
N GLN A 345 1.04 -25.09 35.46
CA GLN A 345 0.60 -24.60 36.77
C GLN A 345 0.28 -23.10 36.74
N SER A 346 1.09 -22.32 36.03
CA SER A 346 0.87 -20.88 35.87
C SER A 346 -0.39 -20.58 35.05
N LEU A 347 -0.68 -21.38 34.01
CA LEU A 347 -1.90 -21.24 33.22
C LEU A 347 -3.17 -21.58 34.01
N GLU A 348 -3.12 -22.59 34.88
CA GLU A 348 -4.22 -22.91 35.79
C GLU A 348 -4.44 -21.80 36.83
N ASN A 349 -3.35 -21.25 37.38
CA ASN A 349 -3.42 -20.11 38.31
C ASN A 349 -4.00 -18.84 37.66
N ASP A 350 -3.73 -18.61 36.37
CA ASP A 350 -4.33 -17.52 35.58
C ASP A 350 -5.77 -17.85 35.10
N GLY A 351 -6.35 -18.95 35.57
CA GLY A 351 -7.76 -19.30 35.37
C GLY A 351 -8.07 -20.07 34.08
N HIS A 352 -7.05 -20.45 33.31
CA HIS A 352 -7.23 -21.28 32.12
C HIS A 352 -7.31 -22.76 32.48
N GLN A 353 -7.85 -23.59 31.58
CA GLN A 353 -8.01 -25.02 31.83
C GLN A 353 -7.02 -25.83 31.00
N VAL A 354 -6.10 -26.55 31.64
CA VAL A 354 -5.27 -27.54 30.95
C VAL A 354 -6.14 -28.78 30.64
N LEU A 355 -6.31 -29.08 29.36
CA LEU A 355 -7.14 -30.17 28.85
C LEU A 355 -6.36 -31.48 28.71
N LYS A 356 -5.09 -31.40 28.28
CA LYS A 356 -4.29 -32.60 27.99
C LYS A 356 -2.81 -32.29 28.12
N ILE A 357 -2.04 -33.23 28.65
CA ILE A 357 -0.58 -33.22 28.65
C ILE A 357 -0.13 -34.57 28.08
N GLU A 358 0.63 -34.54 26.99
CA GLU A 358 1.19 -35.74 26.35
C GLU A 358 2.71 -35.62 26.28
N LYS A 359 3.42 -36.65 26.75
CA LYS A 359 4.86 -36.76 26.57
C LYS A 359 5.17 -37.30 25.18
N GLN A 360 6.06 -36.64 24.45
CA GLN A 360 6.64 -37.11 23.18
C GLN A 360 8.17 -37.19 23.32
N ASP A 361 8.84 -37.82 22.37
CA ASP A 361 10.29 -38.05 22.43
C ASP A 361 11.06 -36.71 22.52
N GLY A 362 11.46 -36.35 23.74
CA GLY A 362 12.26 -35.16 24.05
C GLY A 362 11.47 -33.88 24.36
N PHE A 363 10.13 -33.90 24.42
CA PHE A 363 9.31 -32.71 24.74
C PHE A 363 7.89 -33.08 25.19
N TYR A 364 7.15 -32.10 25.73
CA TYR A 364 5.75 -32.23 26.14
C TYR A 364 4.82 -31.41 25.26
N ARG A 365 3.64 -31.96 25.00
CA ARG A 365 2.52 -31.30 24.33
C ARG A 365 1.43 -31.01 25.36
N VAL A 366 1.18 -29.73 25.61
CA VAL A 366 0.19 -29.25 26.58
C VAL A 366 -0.95 -28.55 25.86
N VAL A 367 -2.17 -29.08 25.94
CA VAL A 367 -3.37 -28.45 25.40
C VAL A 367 -4.06 -27.67 26.50
N VAL A 368 -4.20 -26.36 26.33
CA VAL A 368 -4.88 -25.45 27.24
C VAL A 368 -6.10 -24.82 26.57
N LYS A 369 -7.20 -24.66 27.30
CA LYS A 369 -8.41 -23.97 26.89
C LYS A 369 -8.52 -22.64 27.62
N LYS A 370 -8.71 -21.56 26.86
CA LYS A 370 -9.00 -20.25 27.44
C LYS A 370 -10.38 -20.27 28.07
N ARG A 371 -10.44 -19.95 29.37
CA ARG A 371 -11.69 -19.72 30.10
C ARG A 371 -11.94 -18.24 30.31
#